data_AF-A0A928YYI4-F1
#
_entry.id   AF-A0A928YYI4-F1
#
_cell.length_a   1.000
_cell.length_b   1.000
_cell.length_c   1.000
_cell.angle_alpha   90.00
_cell.angle_beta   90.00
_cell.angle_gamma   90.00
#
_symmetry.space_group_name_H-M   'P 1'
#
loop_
_entity.id
_entity.type
_entity.pdbx_description
1 polymer ?
#
loop_
_entity_poly.entity_id
_entity_poly.type
_entity_poly.pdbx_seq_one_letter_code
_entity_poly.pdbx_strand_id
1 'polypeptide(L)'
;LMNLVGGHPALIHVALYYLSREEFTLDRLLETAPTSTGLYQHHLQRHWVTLQEQPALADAFRRILSATEPIHTESILAHKLTSMGLIHQSGNQAIVSCQLYQQYFQQMLQQ
;
A
#
# COMPACT_ATOMS: atom_id res chain seq x y z
N LEU A 1 13.66 4.24 3.22
CA LEU A 1 12.61 3.49 3.97
C LEU A 1 11.36 4.34 4.23
N MET A 2 11.45 5.50 4.90
CA MET A 2 10.27 6.33 5.22
C MET A 2 9.44 6.72 3.99
N ASN A 3 10.09 7.08 2.88
CA ASN A 3 9.41 7.37 1.61
C ASN A 3 8.65 6.15 1.04
N LEU A 4 9.17 4.94 1.27
CA LEU A 4 8.58 3.72 0.75
C LEU A 4 7.31 3.35 1.52
N VAL A 5 7.36 3.34 2.85
CA VAL A 5 6.28 2.83 3.71
C VAL A 5 5.39 3.92 4.32
N GLY A 6 5.65 5.20 4.02
CA GLY A 6 4.80 6.33 4.41
C GLY A 6 4.63 6.53 5.92
N GLY A 7 5.60 6.08 6.73
CA GLY A 7 5.49 6.21 8.19
C GLY A 7 4.67 5.13 8.89
N HIS A 8 4.20 4.09 8.17
CA HIS A 8 3.32 3.07 8.74
C HIS A 8 4.01 2.27 9.87
N PRO A 9 3.57 2.39 11.14
CA PRO A 9 4.33 1.86 12.28
C PRO A 9 4.61 0.36 12.19
N ALA A 10 3.64 -0.43 11.73
CA ALA A 10 3.80 -1.88 11.57
C ALA A 10 4.85 -2.24 10.50
N LEU A 11 4.85 -1.54 9.36
CA LEU A 11 5.81 -1.80 8.27
C LEU A 11 7.22 -1.34 8.66
N ILE A 12 7.33 -0.24 9.38
CA ILE A 12 8.60 0.24 9.95
C ILE A 12 9.13 -0.78 10.94
N HIS A 13 8.30 -1.25 11.87
CA HIS A 13 8.70 -2.23 12.87
C HIS A 13 9.22 -3.53 12.22
N VAL A 14 8.51 -4.04 11.20
CA VAL A 14 8.95 -5.22 10.44
C VAL A 14 10.29 -4.96 9.77
N ALA A 15 10.48 -3.84 9.07
CA ALA A 15 11.77 -3.49 8.47
C ALA A 15 12.90 -3.45 9.50
N LEU A 16 12.71 -2.70 10.59
CA LEU A 16 13.74 -2.51 11.61
C LEU A 16 14.11 -3.83 12.29
N TYR A 17 13.13 -4.70 12.55
CA TYR A 17 13.37 -6.02 13.13
C TYR A 17 14.36 -6.83 12.29
N TYR A 18 14.10 -6.99 10.98
CA TYR A 18 14.98 -7.79 10.12
C TYR A 18 16.32 -7.10 9.79
N LEU A 19 16.32 -5.77 9.65
CA LEU A 19 17.55 -4.99 9.43
C LEU A 19 18.48 -5.06 10.66
N SER A 20 17.94 -4.97 11.87
CA SER A 20 18.74 -5.03 13.11
C SER A 20 19.40 -6.38 13.37
N ARG A 21 18.88 -7.44 12.73
CA ARG A 21 19.40 -8.81 12.84
C ARG A 21 20.34 -9.18 11.69
N GLU A 22 20.60 -8.25 10.77
CA GLU A 22 21.42 -8.45 9.57
C GLU A 22 20.91 -9.58 8.65
N GLU A 23 19.66 -10.02 8.84
CA GLU A 23 19.01 -11.03 7.98
C GLU A 23 18.59 -10.45 6.62
N PHE A 24 18.54 -9.13 6.52
CA PHE A 24 18.19 -8.39 5.32
C PHE A 24 19.06 -7.13 5.22
N THR A 25 19.43 -6.73 4.00
CA THR A 25 20.05 -5.43 3.77
C THR A 25 18.98 -4.40 3.42
N LEU A 26 19.27 -3.11 3.65
CA LEU A 26 18.36 -2.04 3.26
C LEU A 26 18.11 -2.04 1.75
N ASP A 27 19.14 -2.26 0.94
CA ASP A 27 19.02 -2.30 -0.53
C ASP A 27 18.11 -3.44 -0.99
N ARG A 28 18.30 -4.65 -0.44
CA ARG A 28 17.42 -5.79 -0.71
C ARG A 28 15.98 -5.52 -0.27
N LEU A 29 15.80 -4.85 0.87
CA LEU A 29 14.48 -4.47 1.37
C LEU A 29 13.79 -3.57 0.36
N LEU A 30 14.45 -2.49 -0.09
CA LEU A 30 13.87 -1.54 -1.03
C LEU A 30 13.57 -2.18 -2.39
N GLU A 31 14.42 -3.08 -2.86
CA GLU A 31 14.24 -3.82 -4.11
C GLU A 31 13.04 -4.79 -4.05
N THR A 32 12.92 -5.56 -2.96
CA THR A 32 11.94 -6.65 -2.86
C THR A 32 10.64 -6.26 -2.17
N ALA A 33 10.60 -5.17 -1.41
CA ALA A 33 9.42 -4.74 -0.67
C ALA A 33 8.11 -4.69 -1.48
N PRO A 34 8.08 -4.16 -2.72
CA PRO A 34 6.86 -4.12 -3.52
C PRO A 34 6.62 -5.41 -4.32
N THR A 35 7.16 -6.56 -3.90
CA THR A 35 6.97 -7.84 -4.60
C THR A 35 6.22 -8.87 -3.74
N SER A 36 5.75 -9.93 -4.39
CA SER A 36 5.13 -11.09 -3.73
C SER A 36 6.10 -11.96 -2.94
N THR A 37 7.39 -11.65 -2.93
CA THR A 37 8.43 -12.38 -2.17
C THR A 37 9.16 -11.49 -1.16
N GLY A 38 8.78 -10.21 -1.08
CA GLY A 38 9.39 -9.25 -0.18
C GLY A 38 8.97 -9.40 1.27
N LEU A 39 9.64 -8.64 2.14
CA LEU A 39 9.41 -8.61 3.58
C LEU A 39 7.95 -8.30 3.98
N TYR A 40 7.22 -7.60 3.09
CA TYR A 40 5.85 -7.17 3.31
C TYR A 40 4.81 -8.05 2.61
N GLN A 41 5.21 -9.21 2.07
CA GLN A 41 4.33 -10.11 1.32
C GLN A 41 3.01 -10.40 2.04
N HIS A 42 3.06 -10.86 3.30
CA HIS A 42 1.86 -11.22 4.05
C HIS A 42 0.92 -10.03 4.25
N HIS A 43 1.49 -8.84 4.47
CA HIS A 43 0.73 -7.60 4.62
C HIS A 43 0.02 -7.21 3.31
N LEU A 44 0.76 -7.23 2.21
CA LEU A 44 0.25 -6.90 0.88
C LEU A 44 -0.80 -7.92 0.41
N GLN A 45 -0.57 -9.21 0.65
CA GLN A 45 -1.48 -10.28 0.28
C GLN A 45 -2.82 -10.17 1.02
N ARG A 46 -2.81 -9.80 2.31
CA ARG A 46 -4.06 -9.57 3.07
C ARG A 46 -4.91 -8.49 2.41
N HIS A 47 -4.31 -7.36 2.06
CA HIS A 47 -5.02 -6.28 1.38
C HIS A 47 -5.49 -6.71 -0.02
N TRP A 48 -4.67 -7.47 -0.74
CA TRP A 48 -5.03 -8.00 -2.05
C TRP A 48 -6.28 -8.89 -2.00
N VAL A 49 -6.35 -9.82 -1.06
CA VAL A 49 -7.54 -10.69 -0.87
C VAL A 49 -8.78 -9.85 -0.61
N THR A 50 -8.70 -8.86 0.29
CA THR A 50 -9.84 -7.97 0.58
C THR A 50 -10.31 -7.18 -0.65
N LEU A 51 -9.38 -6.72 -1.50
CA LEU A 51 -9.70 -6.00 -2.73
C LEU A 51 -10.37 -6.93 -3.76
N GLN A 52 -9.91 -8.17 -3.88
CA GLN A 52 -10.52 -9.19 -4.76
C GLN A 52 -11.95 -9.56 -4.33
N GLU A 53 -12.20 -9.66 -3.03
CA GLU A 53 -13.53 -9.95 -2.48
C GLU A 53 -14.51 -8.78 -2.63
N GLN A 54 -14.01 -7.55 -2.83
CA GLN A 54 -14.81 -6.33 -2.93
C GLN A 54 -14.47 -5.53 -4.21
N PRO A 55 -15.04 -5.89 -5.36
CA PRO A 55 -14.70 -5.28 -6.66
C PRO A 55 -14.85 -3.75 -6.69
N ALA A 56 -15.90 -3.21 -6.07
CA ALA A 56 -16.10 -1.77 -5.99
C ALA A 56 -14.95 -1.05 -5.24
N LEU A 57 -14.35 -1.71 -4.24
CA LEU A 57 -13.22 -1.20 -3.48
C LEU A 57 -11.93 -1.24 -4.32
N ALA A 58 -11.72 -2.33 -5.05
CA ALA A 58 -10.61 -2.46 -6.00
C ALA A 58 -10.69 -1.41 -7.11
N ASP A 59 -11.87 -1.16 -7.67
CA ASP A 59 -12.07 -0.15 -8.71
C ASP A 59 -11.80 1.27 -8.21
N ALA A 60 -12.30 1.62 -7.02
CA ALA A 60 -11.99 2.91 -6.40
C ALA A 60 -10.49 3.06 -6.16
N PHE A 61 -9.84 2.04 -5.62
CA PHE A 61 -8.41 2.08 -5.35
C PHE A 61 -7.58 2.18 -6.63
N ARG A 62 -7.94 1.44 -7.69
CA ARG A 62 -7.31 1.52 -9.01
C ARG A 62 -7.38 2.94 -9.58
N ARG A 63 -8.51 3.63 -9.45
CA ARG A 63 -8.64 5.03 -9.89
C ARG A 63 -7.69 5.95 -9.12
N ILE A 64 -7.57 5.74 -7.81
CA ILE A 64 -6.67 6.53 -6.94
C ILE A 64 -5.20 6.26 -7.30
N LEU A 65 -4.83 5.01 -7.57
CA LEU A 65 -3.47 4.61 -7.97
C LEU A 65 -3.02 5.22 -9.31
N SER A 66 -3.96 5.47 -10.21
CA SER A 66 -3.70 6.09 -11.52
C SER A 66 -3.69 7.62 -11.48
N ALA A 67 -4.08 8.23 -10.37
CA ALA A 67 -4.15 9.68 -10.25
C ALA A 67 -2.80 10.26 -9.82
N THR A 68 -2.41 11.39 -10.45
CA THR A 68 -1.23 12.18 -10.07
C THR A 68 -1.54 13.17 -8.95
N GLU A 69 -2.82 13.46 -8.73
CA GLU A 69 -3.32 14.40 -7.72
C GLU A 69 -4.47 13.75 -6.93
N PRO A 70 -4.79 14.25 -5.71
CA PRO A 70 -5.90 13.71 -4.93
C PRO A 70 -7.25 13.80 -5.68
N ILE A 71 -7.94 12.66 -5.82
CA ILE A 71 -9.20 12.59 -6.58
C ILE A 71 -10.41 12.40 -5.69
N HIS A 72 -11.56 12.91 -6.15
CA HIS A 72 -12.84 12.66 -5.49
C HIS A 72 -13.15 11.16 -5.45
N THR A 73 -13.43 10.66 -4.25
CA THR A 73 -13.79 9.26 -4.01
C THR A 73 -15.07 9.22 -3.18
N GLU A 74 -15.95 8.28 -3.50
CA GLU A 74 -17.19 8.07 -2.76
C GLU A 74 -16.88 7.78 -1.27
N SER A 75 -17.68 8.35 -0.36
CA SER A 75 -17.38 8.41 1.07
C SER A 75 -17.19 7.05 1.73
N ILE A 76 -18.05 6.07 1.42
CA ILE A 76 -17.98 4.72 2.00
C ILE A 76 -16.71 4.01 1.51
N LEU A 77 -16.40 4.09 0.21
CA LEU A 77 -15.19 3.49 -0.36
C LEU A 77 -13.92 4.16 0.18
N ALA A 78 -13.91 5.49 0.27
CA ALA A 78 -12.78 6.25 0.84
C ALA A 78 -12.55 5.90 2.32
N HIS A 79 -13.61 5.81 3.11
CA HIS A 79 -13.51 5.46 4.53
C HIS A 79 -12.95 4.04 4.72
N LYS A 80 -13.41 3.07 3.93
CA LYS A 80 -12.89 1.68 3.96
C LYS A 80 -11.41 1.64 3.59
N LEU A 81 -11.01 2.27 2.48
CA LEU A 81 -9.61 2.29 2.04
C LEU A 81 -8.70 3.01 3.05
N THR A 82 -9.19 4.08 3.68
CA THR A 82 -8.47 4.80 4.74
C THR A 82 -8.31 3.93 5.98
N SER A 83 -9.35 3.20 6.38
CA SER A 83 -9.31 2.27 7.52
C SER A 83 -8.34 1.10 7.29
N MET A 84 -8.18 0.68 6.03
CA MET A 84 -7.15 -0.29 5.63
C MET A 84 -5.74 0.33 5.60
N GLY A 85 -5.62 1.66 5.67
CA GLY A 85 -4.37 2.38 5.57
C GLY A 85 -3.82 2.51 4.15
N LEU A 86 -4.58 2.13 3.12
CA LEU A 86 -4.13 2.14 1.71
C LEU A 86 -4.09 3.53 1.09
N ILE A 87 -4.86 4.47 1.64
CA ILE A 87 -4.95 5.86 1.16
C ILE A 87 -4.87 6.84 2.33
N HIS A 88 -4.49 8.07 2.01
CA HIS A 88 -4.80 9.24 2.81
C HIS A 88 -6.02 9.96 2.23
N GLN A 89 -6.92 10.38 3.11
CA GLN A 89 -8.11 11.13 2.77
C GLN A 89 -8.00 12.56 3.30
N SER A 90 -8.29 13.54 2.44
CA SER A 90 -8.43 14.95 2.79
C SER A 90 -9.77 15.45 2.26
N GLY A 91 -10.74 15.63 3.16
CA GLY A 91 -12.13 15.90 2.77
C GLY A 91 -12.68 14.75 1.91
N ASN A 92 -13.16 15.08 0.71
CA ASN A 92 -13.67 14.09 -0.23
C ASN A 92 -12.63 13.62 -1.25
N GLN A 93 -11.36 14.02 -1.10
CA GLN A 93 -10.27 13.62 -1.98
C GLN A 93 -9.40 12.55 -1.33
N ALA A 94 -8.89 11.65 -2.15
CA ALA A 94 -8.04 10.54 -1.74
C ALA A 94 -6.78 10.43 -2.60
N ILE A 95 -5.68 10.02 -1.97
CA ILE A 95 -4.39 9.71 -2.61
C ILE A 95 -3.78 8.47 -1.95
N VAL A 96 -2.98 7.69 -2.66
CA VAL A 96 -2.30 6.50 -2.10
C VAL A 96 -1.42 6.90 -0.90
N SER A 97 -1.38 6.07 0.14
CA SER A 97 -0.71 6.45 1.39
C SER A 97 0.82 6.32 1.36
N CYS A 98 1.36 5.45 0.50
CA CYS A 98 2.80 5.26 0.38
C CYS A 98 3.22 4.63 -0.96
N GLN A 99 4.50 4.75 -1.29
CA GLN A 99 5.07 4.20 -2.53
C GLN A 99 5.02 2.68 -2.58
N LEU A 100 5.09 1.99 -1.44
CA LEU A 100 4.97 0.53 -1.36
C LEU A 100 3.66 0.06 -1.99
N TYR A 101 2.54 0.67 -1.59
CA TYR A 101 1.24 0.32 -2.14
C TYR A 101 1.11 0.78 -3.58
N GLN A 102 1.65 1.94 -3.93
CA GLN A 102 1.67 2.41 -5.30
C GLN A 102 2.33 1.38 -6.23
N GLN A 103 3.55 0.94 -5.90
CA GLN A 103 4.32 0.02 -6.73
C GLN A 103 3.67 -1.37 -6.81
N TYR A 104 3.28 -1.96 -5.67
CA TYR A 104 2.71 -3.31 -5.64
C TYR A 104 1.33 -3.36 -6.31
N PHE A 105 0.41 -2.47 -5.91
CA PHE A 105 -0.97 -2.55 -6.40
C PHE A 105 -1.16 -2.00 -7.81
N GLN A 106 -0.30 -1.10 -8.30
CA GLN A 106 -0.31 -0.75 -9.73
C GLN A 106 -0.03 -1.99 -10.59
N GLN A 107 0.92 -2.84 -10.21
CA GLN A 107 1.21 -4.07 -10.95
C GLN A 107 0.05 -5.08 -10.86
N MET A 108 -0.56 -5.22 -9.69
CA MET A 108 -1.62 -6.21 -9.46
C MET A 108 -2.98 -5.83 -10.06
N LEU A 109 -3.32 -4.53 -10.11
CA LEU A 109 -4.62 -4.03 -10.59
C LEU A 109 -4.63 -3.55 -12.05
N GLN A 110 -3.47 -3.57 -12.72
CA GLN A 110 -3.36 -3.31 -14.16
C GLN A 110 -3.38 -4.60 -15.01
N GLN A 111 -3.38 -5.78 -14.37
CA GLN A 111 -3.63 -7.07 -15.00
C GLN A 111 -5.12 -7.35 -15.11
#